data_AF-A0A2H0Y2B6-F1
#
_entry.id   AF-A0A2H0Y2B6-F1
#
_cell.length_a   1.000
_cell.length_b   1.000
_cell.length_c   1.000
_cell.angle_alpha   90.00
_cell.angle_beta   90.00
_cell.angle_gamma   90.00
#
_symmetry.space_group_name_H-M   'P 1'
#
loop_
_entity.id
_entity.type
_entity.pdbx_description
1 polymer ?
#
loop_
_entity_poly.entity_id
_entity_poly.type
_entity_poly.pdbx_seq_one_letter_code
_entity_poly.pdbx_strand_id
1 'polypeptide(L)' 'MYSQQKIKELVSQIKKSSEPDKIYLFGSYASGKAKESSDLDLCIIKNNYNNKQEELLKVKKTFSK' A
#
# COMPACT_ATOMS: atom_id res chain seq x y z
N MET A 1 8.06 -13.60 -0.31
CA MET A 1 7.75 -12.87 0.94
C MET A 1 8.22 -11.42 0.84
N TYR A 2 7.38 -10.45 1.19
CA TYR A 2 7.82 -9.07 1.39
C TYR A 2 8.54 -8.96 2.74
N SER A 3 9.74 -8.38 2.77
CA SER A 3 10.36 -8.01 4.04
C SER A 3 9.66 -6.79 4.64
N GLN A 4 9.76 -6.60 5.96
CA GLN A 4 9.24 -5.38 6.59
C GLN A 4 9.85 -4.11 5.98
N GLN A 5 11.12 -4.16 5.56
CA GLN A 5 11.76 -3.06 4.87
C GLN A 5 11.10 -2.77 3.51
N LYS A 6 10.84 -3.81 2.71
CA LYS A 6 10.18 -3.67 1.41
C LYS A 6 8.74 -3.11 1.54
N ILE A 7 8.03 -3.49 2.61
CA ILE A 7 6.71 -2.91 2.94
C ILE A 7 6.85 -1.42 3.27
N LYS A 8 7.84 -1.02 4.07
CA LYS A 8 8.09 0.40 4.38
C LYS A 8 8.44 1.22 3.15
N GLU A 9 9.23 0.67 2.24
CA GLU A 9 9.57 1.29 0.95
C GLU A 9 8.32 1.49 0.08
N LEU A 10 7.47 0.47 -0.02
CA LEU A 10 6.18 0.54 -0.72
C LEU A 10 5.27 1.64 -0.14
N VAL A 11 5.13 1.66 1.19
CA VAL A 11 4.36 2.69 1.90
C VAL A 11 4.92 4.09 1.63
N SER A 12 6.25 4.25 1.59
CA SER A 12 6.90 5.52 1.26
C SER A 12 6.59 5.96 -0.18
N GLN A 13 6.60 5.04 -1.15
CA GLN A 13 6.24 5.33 -2.53
C GLN A 13 4.77 5.73 -2.68
N ILE A 14 3.85 5.03 -1.99
CA ILE A 14 2.42 5.37 -1.97
C ILE A 14 2.21 6.78 -1.40
N LYS A 15 2.90 7.11 -0.29
CA LYS A 15 2.85 8.44 0.31
C LYS A 15 3.29 9.54 -0.66
N LYS A 16 4.36 9.30 -1.42
CA LYS A 16 4.88 10.25 -2.42
C LYS A 16 3.98 10.39 -3.65
N SER A 17 3.31 9.32 -4.07
CA SER A 17 2.53 9.33 -5.31
C SER A 17 1.10 9.82 -5.12
N SER A 18 0.52 9.56 -3.95
CA SER A 18 -0.91 9.76 -3.70
C SER A 18 -1.23 10.53 -2.43
N GLU A 19 -0.26 10.90 -1.58
CA GLU A 19 -0.49 11.71 -0.37
C GLU A 19 -1.76 11.29 0.41
N PRO A 20 -1.87 10.04 0.86
CA PRO A 20 -3.04 9.58 1.59
C PRO A 20 -3.02 10.08 3.04
N ASP A 21 -4.21 10.22 3.62
CA ASP A 21 -4.36 10.58 5.04
C ASP A 21 -3.90 9.46 5.96
N LYS A 22 -4.24 8.21 5.62
CA LYS A 22 -3.92 7.03 6.43
C LYS A 22 -3.66 5.81 5.56
N ILE A 23 -2.77 4.95 6.03
CA ILE A 23 -2.51 3.63 5.44
C ILE A 23 -2.51 2.61 6.57
N TYR A 24 -3.30 1.55 6.43
CA TYR A 24 -3.36 0.44 7.38
C TYR A 24 -2.90 -0.85 6.71
N LEU A 25 -2.08 -1.62 7.43
CA LEU A 25 -1.66 -2.96 7.05
C LEU A 25 -2.65 -3.99 7.58
N PHE A 26 -3.08 -4.90 6.71
CA PHE A 26 -4.04 -5.96 7.04
C PHE A 26 -3.46 -7.35 6.76
N GLY A 27 -4.25 -8.37 7.08
CA GLY A 27 -3.99 -9.75 6.70
C GLY A 27 -2.81 -10.39 7.42
N SER A 28 -2.17 -11.32 6.71
CA SER A 28 -1.11 -12.16 7.27
C SER A 28 0.13 -11.37 7.70
N TYR A 29 0.44 -10.26 7.02
CA TYR A 29 1.54 -9.37 7.39
C TYR A 29 1.26 -8.56 8.65
N ALA A 30 0.01 -8.16 8.89
CA ALA A 30 -0.37 -7.49 10.13
C ALA A 30 -0.31 -8.42 11.35
N SER A 31 -0.64 -9.70 11.16
CA SER A 31 -0.66 -10.72 12.22
C SER A 31 0.68 -11.44 12.44
N GLY A 32 1.72 -11.11 11.66
CA GLY A 32 3.03 -11.77 11.74
C GLY A 32 3.05 -13.21 11.22
N LYS A 33 2.00 -13.66 10.53
CA LYS A 33 1.83 -15.03 10.01
C LYS A 33 2.03 -15.12 8.49
N ALA A 34 2.59 -14.09 7.87
CA ALA A 34 2.86 -14.05 6.44
C ALA A 34 3.83 -15.17 6.03
N LYS A 35 3.54 -15.80 4.90
CA LYS A 35 4.37 -16.82 4.24
C LYS A 35 4.90 -16.25 2.91
N GLU A 36 5.76 -17.01 2.24
CA GLU A 36 6.34 -16.56 0.98
C GLU A 36 5.33 -16.23 -0.11
N SER A 37 4.25 -17.01 -0.16
CA SER A 37 3.11 -16.86 -1.08
C SER A 37 2.01 -15.93 -0.57
N SER A 38 2.21 -15.25 0.56
CA SER A 38 1.19 -14.37 1.12
C SER A 38 1.13 -13.04 0.38
N ASP A 39 -0.10 -12.64 0.05
CA ASP A 39 -0.41 -11.32 -0.47
C ASP A 39 -0.25 -10.22 0.59
N LEU A 40 -0.02 -8.99 0.11
CA LEU A 40 0.09 -7.80 0.94
C LEU A 40 -1.21 -6.99 0.88
N ASP A 41 -1.95 -6.99 1.99
CA ASP A 41 -3.21 -6.26 2.10
C ASP A 41 -3.00 -4.87 2.71
N LEU A 42 -3.38 -3.82 1.97
CA LEU A 42 -3.32 -2.44 2.44
C LEU A 42 -4.67 -1.75 2.26
N CYS A 43 -5.10 -1.02 3.28
CA CYS A 43 -6.21 -0.07 3.19
C CYS A 43 -5.65 1.35 3.17
N ILE A 44 -6.04 2.13 2.18
CA ILE A 44 -5.59 3.51 2.00
C ILE A 44 -6.81 4.42 2.15
N ILE A 45 -6.74 5.34 3.09
CA ILE A 45 -7.76 6.39 3.29
C ILE A 45 -7.21 7.69 2.73
N LYS A 46 -7.95 8.27 1.80
CA LYS A 46 -7.69 9.59 1.26
C LYS A 46 -9.01 10.34 1.08
N ASN A 47 -9.10 11.49 1.71
CA ASN A 47 -10.15 12.47 1.51
C ASN A 47 -9.71 13.48 0.44
N ASN A 48 -10.66 14.28 -0.04
CA ASN A 48 -10.38 15.39 -0.96
C ASN A 48 -9.60 14.97 -2.22
N TYR A 49 -10.15 14.03 -2.98
CA TYR A 49 -9.66 13.68 -4.31
C TYR A 49 -10.69 14.09 -5.38
N ASN A 50 -10.19 14.50 -6.55
CA ASN A 50 -11.06 14.86 -7.67
C ASN A 50 -11.53 13.62 -8.45
N ASN A 51 -10.64 12.62 -8.61
CA ASN A 51 -10.93 11.42 -9.37
C ASN A 51 -10.39 10.17 -8.67
N LYS A 52 -11.29 9.27 -8.24
CA LYS A 52 -10.94 8.02 -7.56
C LYS A 52 -10.08 7.10 -8.42
N GLN A 53 -10.36 7.02 -9.73
CA GLN A 53 -9.64 6.13 -10.63
C GLN A 53 -8.20 6.60 -10.83
N GLU A 54 -7.99 7.91 -10.92
CA GLU A 54 -6.65 8.49 -11.03
C GLU A 54 -5.80 8.18 -9.79
N GLU A 55 -6.37 8.36 -8.59
CA GLU A 55 -5.70 8.01 -7.33
C GLU A 55 -5.39 6.51 -7.25
N LEU A 56 -6.34 5.65 -7.65
CA LEU A 56 -6.10 4.21 -7.71
C LEU A 56 -4.97 3.85 -8.69
N LEU A 57 -4.85 4.54 -9.82
CA LEU A 57 -3.77 4.33 -10.79
C LEU A 57 -2.41 4.79 -10.23
N LYS A 58 -2.36 5.91 -9.52
CA LYS A 58 -1.13 6.39 -8.83
C LYS A 58 -0.62 5.35 -7.84
N VAL A 59 -1.53 4.76 -7.06
CA VAL A 59 -1.22 3.68 -6.13
C VAL A 59 -0.81 2.41 -6.89
N LYS A 60 -1.56 1.93 -7.87
CA LYS A 60 -1.23 0.70 -8.61
C LYS A 60 0.16 0.76 -9.26
N LYS A 61 0.54 1.92 -9.81
CA LYS A 61 1.87 2.12 -10.41
C LYS A 61 3.03 1.94 -9.42
N THR A 62 2.82 2.03 -8.11
CA THR A 62 3.88 1.74 -7.12
C THR A 62 4.12 0.24 -6.94
N PHE A 63 3.16 -0.61 -7.31
CA PHE A 63 3.30 -2.08 -7.22
C PHE A 63 3.81 -2.72 -8.51
N SER A 64 3.72 -2.02 -9.65
CA SER A 64 4.08 -2.54 -10.97
C SER A 64 5.54 -2.25 -11.37
N LYS A 65 6.42 -1.97 -10.42
CA LYS A 65 7.85 -1.68 -10.65
C LYS A 65 8.75 -2.79 -10.16
#